data_AF-A0A1W9UN66-F1
#
_entry.id   AF-A0A1W9UN66-F1
#
_cell.length_a   1.000
_cell.length_b   1.000
_cell.length_c   1.000
_cell.angle_alpha   90.00
_cell.angle_beta   90.00
_cell.angle_gamma   90.00
#
_symmetry.space_group_name_H-M   'P 1'
#
loop_
_entity.id
_entity.type
_entity.pdbx_description
1 polymer ?
#
loop_
_entity_poly.entity_id
_entity_poly.type
_entity_poly.pdbx_seq_one_letter_code
_entity_poly.pdbx_strand_id
1 'polypeptide(L)'
;MIVLKYVQSRGFQGTTNGIRTCTAIPVMGEKSGRSRDFAIAQGALRGKTDAIWKSRLNLLMVRFDVSVLVKARLGAALTLDVDAGPQSLTDASTELGQALEVDFLRGTAQVIRVQDGLLIQGALESQLRLECVRCLAPFVLPITLQLEETFRLAKTSPNPETPYAVSDSGWLNLTPLLREQGWLSIPMKPLCSADCKGLCSQCGANLNSESCVCEKVKIDLRLAALKELL
;
A
#
# COMPACT_ATOMS: atom_id res chain seq x y z
N MET A 1 -27.82 7.83 -8.46
CA MET A 1 -28.29 6.49 -8.85
C MET A 1 -27.96 6.27 -10.32
N ILE A 2 -26.75 5.78 -10.61
CA ILE A 2 -26.29 5.51 -11.98
C ILE A 2 -25.63 4.13 -11.97
N VAL A 3 -26.23 3.22 -12.72
CA VAL A 3 -25.88 1.81 -12.88
C VAL A 3 -24.86 1.71 -14.01
N LEU A 4 -23.67 1.17 -13.74
CA LEU A 4 -22.68 0.83 -14.76
C LEU A 4 -23.00 -0.56 -15.32
N LYS A 5 -23.26 -0.63 -16.63
CA LYS A 5 -23.45 -1.87 -17.39
C LYS A 5 -22.09 -2.46 -17.80
N TYR A 6 -21.92 -3.73 -17.46
CA TYR A 6 -20.94 -4.68 -17.96
C TYR A 6 -21.00 -4.85 -19.48
N VAL A 7 -19.85 -4.95 -20.16
CA VAL A 7 -19.72 -5.44 -21.54
C VAL A 7 -18.80 -6.66 -21.53
N GLN A 8 -19.39 -7.83 -21.78
CA GLN A 8 -18.71 -9.08 -22.11
C GLN A 8 -18.55 -9.18 -23.63
N SER A 9 -17.37 -9.57 -24.12
CA SER A 9 -17.19 -10.01 -25.52
C SER A 9 -16.87 -11.52 -25.56
N ARG A 10 -17.81 -12.27 -26.14
CA ARG A 10 -17.68 -13.64 -26.68
C ARG A 10 -16.65 -13.63 -27.82
N GLY A 11 -15.83 -14.65 -28.08
CA GLY A 11 -16.19 -16.04 -28.39
C GLY A 11 -16.50 -16.16 -29.88
N PHE A 12 -15.52 -16.56 -30.71
CA PHE A 12 -15.70 -16.83 -32.15
C PHE A 12 -15.08 -18.19 -32.50
N GLN A 13 -15.92 -19.10 -32.99
CA GLN A 13 -15.59 -20.41 -33.56
C GLN A 13 -16.16 -20.51 -34.98
N GLY A 14 -15.50 -21.31 -35.83
CA GLY A 14 -15.96 -21.74 -37.17
C GLY A 14 -14.92 -21.47 -38.27
N THR A 15 -14.59 -22.31 -39.26
CA THR A 15 -14.65 -23.76 -39.59
C THR A 15 -14.23 -23.89 -41.08
N THR A 16 -13.41 -24.91 -41.44
CA THR A 16 -13.28 -25.62 -42.76
C THR A 16 -12.95 -24.80 -44.04
N ASN A 17 -12.20 -25.20 -45.08
CA ASN A 17 -11.63 -26.42 -45.68
C ASN A 17 -10.47 -25.92 -46.60
N GLY A 18 -9.27 -26.51 -46.66
CA GLY A 18 -8.93 -27.65 -47.52
C GLY A 18 -8.43 -27.24 -48.92
N ILE A 19 -7.11 -27.27 -49.18
CA ILE A 19 -6.45 -27.61 -50.46
C ILE A 19 -4.99 -28.03 -50.16
N ARG A 20 -4.56 -29.10 -50.83
CA ARG A 20 -3.29 -29.84 -50.72
C ARG A 20 -2.14 -29.14 -51.46
N THR A 21 -0.92 -29.27 -50.96
CA THR A 21 0.26 -29.69 -51.76
C THR A 21 1.44 -30.12 -50.86
N CYS A 22 2.05 -31.25 -51.23
CA CYS A 22 3.32 -31.86 -50.77
C CYS A 22 4.48 -30.86 -50.86
N THR A 23 5.61 -30.90 -50.16
CA THR A 23 6.69 -31.92 -49.94
C THR A 23 7.71 -31.14 -49.06
N ALA A 24 8.48 -31.62 -48.08
CA ALA A 24 9.47 -32.68 -48.06
C ALA A 24 10.04 -32.79 -46.63
N ILE A 25 10.48 -34.00 -46.27
CA ILE A 25 11.19 -34.38 -45.04
C ILE A 25 12.71 -34.23 -45.28
N PRO A 26 13.52 -33.93 -44.25
CA PRO A 26 14.58 -34.89 -43.91
C PRO A 26 14.66 -35.19 -42.40
N VAL A 27 15.14 -36.41 -42.15
CA VAL A 27 15.22 -37.15 -40.89
C VAL A 27 16.64 -37.07 -40.32
N MET A 28 16.71 -36.92 -38.98
CA MET A 28 17.71 -37.38 -37.98
C MET A 28 19.22 -37.28 -38.25
N GLY A 29 19.92 -36.82 -37.21
CA GLY A 29 21.34 -37.09 -36.98
C GLY A 29 21.70 -36.95 -35.50
N GLU A 30 21.63 -38.07 -34.76
CA GLU A 30 22.19 -38.23 -33.41
C GLU A 30 23.72 -38.08 -33.39
N LYS A 31 24.24 -37.58 -32.25
CA LYS A 31 25.52 -37.93 -31.59
C LYS A 31 25.60 -37.11 -30.30
N SER A 32 25.28 -37.68 -29.14
CA SER A 32 26.20 -38.39 -28.22
C SER A 32 27.44 -37.57 -27.82
N GLY A 33 27.55 -37.18 -26.54
CA GLY A 33 28.84 -36.74 -26.00
C GLY A 33 28.85 -35.86 -24.76
N ARG A 34 28.68 -36.49 -23.59
CA ARG A 34 29.53 -36.31 -22.40
C ARG A 34 29.48 -34.97 -21.64
N SER A 35 28.81 -35.06 -20.49
CA SER A 35 29.12 -34.48 -19.17
C SER A 35 30.14 -33.33 -19.09
N ARG A 36 29.70 -32.23 -18.50
CA ARG A 36 30.47 -31.53 -17.48
C ARG A 36 29.53 -30.75 -16.57
N ASP A 37 29.72 -30.97 -15.30
CA ASP A 37 29.12 -30.28 -14.17
C ASP A 37 29.15 -28.76 -14.38
N PHE A 38 28.01 -28.10 -14.20
CA PHE A 38 28.01 -26.71 -13.76
C PHE A 38 26.98 -26.52 -12.67
N ALA A 39 27.54 -26.64 -11.47
CA ALA A 39 27.13 -26.09 -10.20
C ALA A 39 26.05 -25.00 -10.23
N ILE A 40 25.09 -25.24 -9.34
CA ILE A 40 24.33 -24.27 -8.55
C ILE A 40 25.15 -23.00 -8.31
N ALA A 41 24.63 -21.86 -8.75
CA ALA A 41 24.96 -20.56 -8.21
C ALA A 41 23.68 -19.72 -8.10
N GLN A 42 22.96 -19.95 -7.00
CA GLN A 42 22.12 -18.92 -6.40
C GLN A 42 23.05 -17.77 -5.98
N GLY A 43 23.03 -16.67 -6.74
CA GLY A 43 23.88 -15.51 -6.54
C GLY A 43 23.04 -14.25 -6.35
N ALA A 44 22.74 -13.95 -5.09
CA ALA A 44 22.59 -12.62 -4.51
C ALA A 44 22.32 -11.43 -5.46
N LEU A 45 21.04 -11.10 -5.67
CA LEU A 45 20.60 -9.74 -5.98
C LEU A 45 19.50 -9.31 -5.00
N ARG A 46 19.79 -9.47 -3.69
CA ARG A 46 19.12 -8.73 -2.62
C ARG A 46 20.18 -7.84 -1.98
N GLY A 47 19.91 -6.54 -1.90
CA GLY A 47 20.72 -5.62 -1.10
C GLY A 47 21.60 -4.65 -1.88
N LYS A 48 21.02 -3.88 -2.83
CA LYS A 48 21.71 -2.65 -3.28
C LYS A 48 20.84 -1.48 -3.75
N THR A 49 19.52 -1.53 -3.58
CA THR A 49 18.63 -0.37 -3.82
C THR A 49 18.29 0.39 -2.53
N ASP A 50 18.49 -0.20 -1.37
CA ASP A 50 18.02 0.37 -0.10
C ASP A 50 19.05 1.33 0.53
N ALA A 51 20.29 1.30 0.03
CA ALA A 51 21.41 2.08 0.56
C ALA A 51 21.56 3.48 -0.07
N ILE A 52 20.79 3.81 -1.12
CA ILE A 52 20.83 5.13 -1.77
C ILE A 52 19.81 6.10 -1.11
N TRP A 53 18.81 5.59 -0.39
CA TRP A 53 17.80 6.42 0.29
C TRP A 53 18.26 6.96 1.65
N LYS A 54 19.27 6.35 2.28
CA LYS A 54 19.74 6.70 3.64
C LYS A 54 20.66 7.94 3.71
N SER A 55 21.14 8.48 2.59
CA SER A 55 22.16 9.54 2.56
C SER A 55 21.64 10.88 2.04
N ARG A 56 20.38 11.21 2.35
CA ARG A 56 19.86 12.57 2.23
C ARG A 56 18.99 12.84 3.44
N LEU A 57 19.61 13.41 4.48
CA LEU A 57 18.92 14.13 5.54
C LEU A 57 18.01 15.18 4.86
N ASN A 58 16.77 14.80 4.60
CA ASN A 58 15.72 15.73 4.24
C ASN A 58 14.56 15.31 5.12
N LEU A 59 14.38 16.03 6.23
CA LEU A 59 13.13 16.02 6.97
C LEU A 59 12.03 16.46 5.99
N LEU A 60 11.44 15.50 5.29
CA LEU A 60 10.28 15.71 4.46
C LEU A 60 9.07 15.68 5.39
N MET A 61 8.90 16.76 6.14
CA MET A 61 7.65 17.09 6.81
C MET A 61 6.78 17.83 5.79
N VAL A 62 5.53 17.40 5.63
CA VAL A 62 4.57 18.06 4.75
C VAL A 62 4.13 19.37 5.42
N ARG A 63 4.85 20.46 5.10
CA ARG A 63 4.67 21.78 5.71
C ARG A 63 4.29 22.81 4.67
N PHE A 64 3.28 23.62 4.99
CA PHE A 64 2.79 24.70 4.14
C PHE A 64 2.78 26.03 4.89
N ASP A 65 3.16 27.10 4.21
CA ASP A 65 3.03 28.45 4.74
C ASP A 65 1.58 28.91 4.55
N VAL A 66 0.89 29.13 5.67
CA VAL A 66 -0.50 29.61 5.74
C VAL A 66 -0.59 30.96 6.44
N SER A 67 0.53 31.68 6.59
CA SER A 67 0.60 32.98 7.25
C SER A 67 -0.37 34.01 6.66
N VAL A 68 -0.65 33.93 5.36
CA VAL A 68 -1.64 34.74 4.66
C VAL A 68 -3.04 34.57 5.25
N LEU A 69 -3.44 33.35 5.63
CA LEU A 69 -4.76 33.07 6.21
C LEU A 69 -4.87 33.46 7.69
N VAL A 70 -3.75 33.46 8.42
CA VAL A 70 -3.73 33.83 9.85
C VAL A 70 -4.16 35.29 10.07
N LYS A 71 -3.94 36.17 9.09
CA LYS A 71 -4.37 37.58 9.14
C LYS A 71 -5.60 37.87 8.28
N ALA A 72 -6.12 36.88 7.56
CA ALA A 72 -7.27 37.05 6.67
C ALA A 72 -8.61 37.10 7.42
N ARG A 73 -9.66 37.51 6.70
CA ARG A 73 -11.04 37.46 7.20
C ARG A 73 -11.51 36.01 7.32
N LEU A 74 -12.50 35.78 8.19
CA LEU A 74 -13.21 34.50 8.26
C LEU A 74 -13.77 34.12 6.88
N GLY A 75 -13.68 32.84 6.54
CA GLY A 75 -14.07 32.31 5.23
C GLY A 75 -13.03 32.49 4.12
N ALA A 76 -11.93 33.22 4.35
CA ALA A 76 -10.81 33.23 3.40
C ALA A 76 -10.23 31.82 3.26
N ALA A 77 -9.94 31.41 2.03
CA ALA A 77 -9.46 30.07 1.72
C ALA A 77 -8.18 30.10 0.88
N LEU A 78 -7.33 29.09 1.09
CA LEU A 78 -6.13 28.80 0.30
C LEU A 78 -6.22 27.34 -0.17
N THR A 79 -5.93 27.10 -1.44
CA THR A 79 -5.80 25.72 -1.95
C THR A 79 -4.34 25.32 -1.92
N LEU A 80 -4.07 24.16 -1.34
CA LEU A 80 -2.76 23.54 -1.28
C LEU A 80 -2.75 22.37 -2.28
N ASP A 81 -1.89 22.48 -3.28
CA ASP A 81 -1.56 21.36 -4.16
C ASP A 81 -0.44 20.55 -3.49
N VAL A 82 -0.76 19.32 -3.10
CA VAL A 82 0.20 18.40 -2.51
C VAL A 82 0.70 17.48 -3.61
N ASP A 83 1.99 17.58 -3.95
CA ASP A 83 2.70 16.60 -4.77
C ASP A 83 4.06 16.35 -4.13
N ALA A 84 4.11 15.32 -3.29
CA ALA A 84 5.30 14.92 -2.58
C ALA A 84 5.67 13.48 -2.95
N GLY A 85 6.97 13.24 -3.11
CA GLY A 85 7.51 11.88 -3.25
C GLY A 85 7.44 11.08 -1.95
N PRO A 86 8.20 10.00 -1.81
CA PRO A 86 8.18 9.16 -0.61
C PRO A 86 8.32 9.98 0.68
N GLN A 87 7.46 9.74 1.66
CA GLN A 87 7.48 10.40 2.96
C GLN A 87 7.52 9.37 4.09
N SER A 88 8.29 9.69 5.12
CA SER A 88 8.22 9.01 6.41
C SER A 88 7.41 9.87 7.37
N LEU A 89 6.15 9.49 7.60
CA LEU A 89 5.23 10.22 8.46
C LEU A 89 5.53 9.85 9.92
N THR A 90 6.40 10.64 10.54
CA THR A 90 6.80 10.50 11.95
C THR A 90 6.32 11.69 12.75
N ASP A 91 5.96 11.44 14.01
CA ASP A 91 5.67 12.49 14.98
C ASP A 91 6.82 12.55 15.98
N ALA A 92 7.40 13.74 16.11
CA ALA A 92 8.49 14.00 17.04
C ALA A 92 8.07 13.85 18.52
N SER A 93 6.76 13.85 18.80
CA SER A 93 6.22 13.70 20.16
C SER A 93 6.08 12.24 20.61
N THR A 94 6.16 11.26 19.71
CA THR A 94 6.03 9.84 20.06
C THR A 94 7.41 9.21 20.24
N GLU A 95 7.81 8.90 21.48
CA GLU A 95 9.08 8.20 21.80
C GLU A 95 9.15 6.76 21.23
N LEU A 96 8.03 6.25 20.71
CA LEU A 96 7.93 4.95 20.08
C LEU A 96 7.83 5.13 18.56
N GLY A 97 8.87 4.67 17.85
CA GLY A 97 9.09 4.82 16.41
C GLY A 97 8.07 4.15 15.49
N GLN A 98 6.81 4.55 15.57
CA GLN A 98 5.75 4.18 14.63
C GLN A 98 5.75 5.18 13.47
N ALA A 99 6.79 5.10 12.64
CA ALA A 99 6.83 5.76 11.35
C ALA A 99 5.85 5.07 10.40
N LEU A 100 5.03 5.85 9.71
CA LEU A 100 4.22 5.35 8.59
C LEU A 100 4.89 5.78 7.28
N GLU A 101 5.36 4.80 6.51
CA GLU A 101 6.02 5.05 5.23
C GLU A 101 4.99 5.07 4.10
N VAL A 102 4.95 6.17 3.35
CA VAL A 102 4.10 6.35 2.17
C VAL A 102 4.97 6.57 0.94
N ASP A 103 4.59 5.95 -0.18
CA ASP A 103 5.36 6.02 -1.43
C ASP A 103 5.27 7.40 -2.12
N PHE A 104 4.15 8.10 -1.94
CA PHE A 104 3.91 9.47 -2.42
C PHE A 104 2.71 10.08 -1.70
N LEU A 105 2.51 11.40 -1.83
CA LEU A 105 1.27 12.07 -1.46
C LEU A 105 0.85 12.98 -2.61
N ARG A 106 -0.34 12.76 -3.17
CA ARG A 106 -0.87 13.58 -4.26
C ARG A 106 -2.31 13.97 -4.04
N GLY A 107 -2.64 15.23 -4.25
CA GLY A 107 -4.02 15.68 -4.18
C GLY A 107 -4.11 17.15 -3.82
N THR A 108 -5.31 17.56 -3.43
CA THR A 108 -5.59 18.95 -3.09
C THR A 108 -6.22 19.03 -1.71
N ALA A 109 -5.83 20.05 -0.96
CA ALA A 109 -6.42 20.38 0.33
C ALA A 109 -6.77 21.87 0.37
N GLN A 110 -8.00 22.19 0.72
CA GLN A 110 -8.43 23.55 0.98
C GLN A 110 -8.24 23.86 2.46
N VAL A 111 -7.60 24.99 2.74
CA VAL A 111 -7.43 25.53 4.08
C VAL A 111 -8.30 26.76 4.20
N ILE A 112 -9.26 26.75 5.13
CA ILE A 112 -10.28 27.78 5.29
C ILE A 112 -10.12 28.43 6.66
N ARG A 113 -10.09 29.75 6.71
CA ARG A 113 -10.04 30.51 7.96
C ARG A 113 -11.39 30.42 8.68
N VAL A 114 -11.41 29.82 9.87
CA VAL A 114 -12.57 29.77 10.77
C VAL A 114 -12.31 30.59 12.04
N GLN A 115 -13.30 30.71 12.92
CA GLN A 115 -13.22 31.55 14.12
C GLN A 115 -12.03 31.15 15.02
N ASP A 116 -11.91 29.86 15.32
CA ASP A 116 -10.92 29.36 16.29
C ASP A 116 -9.68 28.72 15.65
N GLY A 117 -9.50 28.86 14.33
CA GLY A 117 -8.44 28.15 13.64
C GLY A 117 -8.50 28.17 12.12
N LEU A 118 -7.91 27.14 11.53
CA LEU A 118 -7.95 26.84 10.11
C LEU A 118 -8.57 25.45 9.94
N LEU A 119 -9.67 25.37 9.19
CA LEU A 119 -10.26 24.10 8.77
C LEU A 119 -9.52 23.61 7.52
N ILE A 120 -9.12 22.36 7.51
CA ILE A 120 -8.45 21.71 6.39
C ILE A 120 -9.38 20.64 5.86
N GLN A 121 -9.74 20.74 4.58
CA GLN A 121 -10.61 19.78 3.91
C GLN A 121 -10.03 19.39 2.56
N GLY A 122 -10.05 18.10 2.23
CA GLY A 122 -9.55 17.63 0.94
C GLY A 122 -9.29 16.14 0.91
N ALA A 123 -8.73 15.67 -0.20
CA ALA A 123 -8.41 14.27 -0.39
C ALA A 123 -7.02 14.14 -0.99
N LEU A 124 -6.20 13.28 -0.39
CA LEU A 124 -4.89 12.90 -0.90
C LEU A 124 -4.88 11.41 -1.22
N GLU A 125 -4.23 11.06 -2.31
CA GLU A 125 -3.96 9.69 -2.73
C GLU A 125 -2.52 9.31 -2.36
N SER A 126 -2.37 8.06 -1.95
CA SER A 126 -1.07 7.50 -1.56
C SER A 126 -1.08 5.98 -1.67
N GLN A 127 0.06 5.36 -1.38
CA GLN A 127 0.24 3.92 -1.35
C GLN A 127 1.12 3.54 -0.15
N LEU A 128 0.74 2.46 0.51
CA LEU A 128 1.46 1.87 1.64
C LEU A 128 2.07 0.53 1.23
N ARG A 129 3.28 0.24 1.72
CA ARG A 129 3.91 -1.08 1.59
C ARG A 129 3.63 -1.88 2.87
N LEU A 130 2.88 -2.96 2.74
CA LEU A 130 2.43 -3.79 3.85
C LEU A 130 2.76 -5.26 3.60
N GLU A 131 2.63 -6.07 4.64
CA GLU A 131 2.73 -7.53 4.54
C GLU A 131 1.35 -8.16 4.65
N CYS A 132 1.09 -9.16 3.80
CA CYS A 132 -0.16 -9.89 3.82
C CYS A 132 -0.24 -10.78 5.06
N VAL A 133 -1.31 -10.66 5.85
CA VAL A 133 -1.48 -11.47 7.08
C VAL A 133 -1.63 -12.97 6.83
N ARG A 134 -1.93 -13.39 5.59
CA ARG A 134 -2.13 -14.81 5.24
C ARG A 134 -0.88 -15.47 4.67
N CYS A 135 -0.16 -14.80 3.78
CA CYS A 135 0.99 -15.38 3.08
C CYS A 135 2.32 -14.70 3.39
N LEU A 136 2.33 -13.63 4.20
CA LEU A 136 3.49 -12.82 4.57
C LEU A 136 4.23 -12.21 3.37
N ALA A 137 3.64 -12.25 2.17
CA ALA A 137 4.22 -11.60 1.01
C ALA A 137 4.03 -10.07 1.12
N PRO A 138 5.06 -9.27 0.79
CA PRO A 138 4.93 -7.82 0.70
C PRO A 138 4.00 -7.46 -0.46
N PHE A 139 3.16 -6.45 -0.26
CA PHE A 139 2.29 -5.92 -1.30
C PHE A 139 2.06 -4.42 -1.09
N VAL A 140 1.52 -3.77 -2.12
CA VAL A 140 1.19 -2.34 -2.11
C VAL A 140 -0.31 -2.17 -1.92
N LEU A 141 -0.70 -1.41 -0.90
CA LEU A 141 -2.08 -1.03 -0.63
C LEU A 141 -2.31 0.42 -1.07
N PRO A 142 -3.12 0.68 -2.11
CA PRO A 142 -3.54 2.04 -2.41
C PRO A 142 -4.48 2.55 -1.32
N ILE A 143 -4.25 3.80 -0.90
CA ILE A 143 -5.04 4.45 0.14
C ILE A 143 -5.47 5.85 -0.31
N THR A 144 -6.62 6.29 0.19
CA THR A 144 -7.11 7.66 0.03
C THR A 144 -7.27 8.26 1.43
N LEU A 145 -6.53 9.33 1.69
CA LEU A 145 -6.54 10.09 2.93
C LEU A 145 -7.56 11.21 2.79
N GLN A 146 -8.68 11.09 3.50
CA GLN A 146 -9.66 12.16 3.61
C GLN A 146 -9.23 13.09 4.73
N LEU A 147 -9.07 14.37 4.42
CA LEU A 147 -8.73 15.42 5.37
C LEU A 147 -10.01 16.19 5.68
N GLU A 148 -10.35 16.27 6.95
CA GLU A 148 -11.41 17.14 7.46
C GLU A 148 -11.10 17.43 8.92
N GLU A 149 -10.17 18.35 9.17
CA GLU A 149 -9.73 18.65 10.53
C GLU A 149 -9.42 20.13 10.78
N THR A 150 -9.59 20.56 12.03
CA THR A 150 -9.34 21.95 12.45
C THR A 150 -8.01 22.09 13.18
N PHE A 151 -7.19 23.02 12.71
CA PHE A 151 -5.93 23.41 13.30
C PHE A 151 -6.09 24.72 14.06
N ARG A 152 -5.78 24.73 15.35
CA ARG A 152 -5.79 25.98 16.13
C ARG A 152 -4.68 26.93 15.69
N LEU A 153 -4.90 28.21 15.92
CA LEU A 153 -3.82 29.20 15.88
C LEU A 153 -2.97 29.11 17.15
N ALA A 154 -1.66 29.35 17.04
CA ALA A 154 -0.71 29.22 18.15
C ALA A 154 -1.06 30.07 19.40
N LYS A 155 -1.76 31.19 19.21
CA LYS A 155 -2.15 32.11 20.29
C LYS A 155 -3.44 31.70 21.03
N THR A 156 -4.11 30.65 20.58
CA THR A 156 -5.32 30.13 21.22
C THR A 156 -4.94 29.16 22.34
N SER A 157 -5.70 29.17 23.45
CA SER A 157 -5.46 28.24 24.56
C SER A 157 -5.49 26.78 24.08
N PRO A 158 -4.64 25.89 24.64
CA PRO A 158 -4.71 24.47 24.35
C PRO A 158 -6.12 23.94 24.61
N ASN A 159 -6.67 23.19 23.65
CA ASN A 159 -7.95 22.52 23.77
C ASN A 159 -7.77 21.00 23.48
N PRO A 160 -8.16 20.09 24.38
CA PRO A 160 -8.09 18.67 24.10
C PRO A 160 -8.82 18.24 22.80
N GLU A 161 -9.87 18.98 22.40
CA GLU A 161 -10.71 18.63 21.23
C GLU A 161 -10.09 18.97 19.87
N THR A 162 -9.03 19.78 19.82
CA THR A 162 -8.41 20.23 18.54
C THR A 162 -6.90 20.00 18.55
N PRO A 163 -6.40 18.76 18.62
CA PRO A 163 -5.02 18.47 19.02
C PRO A 163 -3.95 19.17 18.16
N TYR A 164 -4.25 19.53 16.92
CA TYR A 164 -3.31 20.19 16.01
C TYR A 164 -3.27 21.72 16.15
N ALA A 165 -2.07 22.27 15.98
CA ALA A 165 -1.84 23.71 15.99
C ALA A 165 -0.93 24.14 14.83
N VAL A 166 -1.22 25.32 14.28
CA VAL A 166 -0.33 26.05 13.37
C VAL A 166 0.80 26.64 14.19
N SER A 167 2.03 26.69 13.65
CA SER A 167 3.14 27.35 14.33
C SER A 167 2.93 28.86 14.47
N ASP A 168 3.62 29.50 15.42
CA ASP A 168 3.63 30.97 15.57
C ASP A 168 4.09 31.70 14.29
N SER A 169 4.94 31.04 13.51
CA SER A 169 5.45 31.54 12.23
C SER A 169 4.49 31.31 11.05
N GLY A 170 3.29 30.76 11.28
CA GLY A 170 2.28 30.53 10.25
C GLY A 170 2.53 29.28 9.40
N TRP A 171 3.34 28.34 9.89
CA TRP A 171 3.57 27.06 9.23
C TRP A 171 2.58 26.02 9.72
N LEU A 172 1.89 25.41 8.76
CA LEU A 172 0.98 24.30 8.96
C LEU A 172 1.74 22.99 8.73
N ASN A 173 1.73 22.06 9.70
CA ASN A 173 2.32 20.73 9.57
C ASN A 173 1.22 19.68 9.41
N LEU A 174 1.07 19.10 8.21
CA LEU A 174 0.08 18.06 7.94
C LEU A 174 0.53 16.66 8.37
N THR A 175 1.84 16.47 8.60
CA THR A 175 2.42 15.17 8.94
C THR A 175 1.66 14.38 10.02
N PRO A 176 1.30 14.95 11.21
CA PRO A 176 0.59 14.20 12.23
C PRO A 176 -0.81 13.76 11.78
N LEU A 177 -1.57 14.65 11.13
CA LEU A 177 -2.89 14.34 10.58
C LEU A 177 -2.80 13.24 9.52
N LEU A 178 -1.88 13.36 8.58
CA LEU A 178 -1.69 12.38 7.50
C LEU A 178 -1.30 11.01 8.04
N ARG A 179 -0.47 10.97 9.08
CA ARG A 179 -0.09 9.73 9.76
C ARG A 179 -1.31 9.05 10.36
N GLU A 180 -2.14 9.79 11.08
CA GLU A 180 -3.34 9.26 11.73
C GLU A 180 -4.36 8.75 10.70
N GLN A 181 -4.66 9.54 9.67
CA GLN A 181 -5.53 9.13 8.57
C GLN A 181 -4.96 7.91 7.83
N GLY A 182 -3.63 7.85 7.66
CA GLY A 182 -2.94 6.71 7.07
C GLY A 182 -3.12 5.43 7.88
N TRP A 183 -2.95 5.49 9.20
CA TRP A 183 -3.21 4.34 10.07
C TRP A 183 -4.67 3.88 10.04
N LEU A 184 -5.62 4.82 10.02
CA LEU A 184 -7.05 4.53 9.93
C LEU A 184 -7.45 3.91 8.59
N SER A 185 -6.70 4.20 7.52
CA SER A 185 -6.96 3.64 6.18
C SER A 185 -6.55 2.17 6.02
N ILE A 186 -5.73 1.63 6.93
CA ILE A 186 -5.26 0.25 6.86
C ILE A 186 -6.37 -0.69 7.35
N PRO A 187 -6.78 -1.70 6.57
CA PRO A 187 -7.77 -2.67 7.01
C PRO A 187 -7.22 -3.52 8.16
N MET A 188 -8.10 -3.99 9.05
CA MET A 188 -7.70 -4.85 10.18
C MET A 188 -6.98 -6.15 9.75
N LYS A 189 -7.23 -6.62 8.52
CA LYS A 189 -6.60 -7.81 7.93
C LYS A 189 -6.08 -7.46 6.52
N PRO A 190 -4.88 -6.89 6.39
CA PRO A 190 -4.31 -6.56 5.09
C PRO A 190 -4.00 -7.84 4.30
N LEU A 191 -4.56 -7.95 3.10
CA LEU A 191 -4.37 -9.08 2.19
C LEU A 191 -3.78 -8.59 0.87
N CYS A 192 -2.82 -9.33 0.32
CA CYS A 192 -2.27 -9.04 -1.01
C CYS A 192 -3.27 -9.28 -2.15
N SER A 193 -4.33 -10.04 -1.90
CA SER A 193 -5.43 -10.33 -2.82
C SER A 193 -6.64 -10.85 -2.03
N ALA A 194 -7.85 -10.63 -2.54
CA ALA A 194 -9.08 -11.18 -1.96
C ALA A 194 -9.07 -12.72 -1.89
N ASP A 195 -8.45 -13.37 -2.87
CA ASP A 195 -8.38 -14.84 -2.99
C ASP A 195 -7.05 -15.43 -2.47
N CYS A 196 -6.28 -14.67 -1.69
CA CYS A 196 -4.99 -15.13 -1.17
C CYS A 196 -5.17 -16.45 -0.39
N LYS A 197 -4.53 -17.53 -0.82
CA LYS A 197 -4.66 -18.87 -0.19
C LYS A 197 -3.92 -18.97 1.14
N GLY A 198 -2.88 -18.15 1.34
CA GLY A 198 -2.08 -18.10 2.56
C GLY A 198 -0.96 -19.14 2.61
N LEU A 199 -0.39 -19.33 3.79
CA LEU A 199 0.62 -20.38 4.04
C LEU A 199 -0.05 -21.69 4.45
N CYS A 200 0.60 -22.81 4.13
CA CYS A 200 0.26 -24.11 4.70
C CYS A 200 0.55 -24.11 6.21
N SER A 201 -0.42 -24.49 7.03
CA SER A 201 -0.27 -24.54 8.50
C SER A 201 0.69 -25.62 9.00
N GLN A 202 1.11 -26.55 8.14
CA GLN A 202 2.01 -27.66 8.49
C GLN A 202 3.47 -27.39 8.08
N CYS A 203 3.70 -26.95 6.83
CA CYS A 203 5.05 -26.76 6.29
C CYS A 203 5.43 -25.31 5.98
N GLY A 204 4.48 -24.36 6.05
CA GLY A 204 4.74 -22.95 5.72
C GLY A 204 4.83 -22.64 4.22
N ALA A 205 4.60 -23.61 3.33
CA ALA A 205 4.58 -23.39 1.88
C ALA A 205 3.53 -22.34 1.49
N ASN A 206 3.89 -21.44 0.56
CA ASN A 206 2.96 -20.41 0.09
C ASN A 206 2.00 -20.99 -0.95
N LEU A 207 0.74 -21.18 -0.53
CA LEU A 207 -0.29 -21.84 -1.34
C LEU A 207 -0.71 -21.04 -2.58
N ASN A 208 -0.25 -19.79 -2.70
CA ASN A 208 -0.44 -18.97 -3.89
C ASN A 208 0.54 -19.33 -5.02
N SER A 209 1.75 -19.81 -4.69
CA SER A 209 2.80 -20.13 -5.66
C SER A 209 2.97 -21.63 -5.86
N GLU A 210 2.73 -22.44 -4.84
CA GLU A 210 2.97 -23.89 -4.86
C GLU A 210 1.92 -24.67 -4.06
N SER A 211 1.77 -25.95 -4.35
CA SER A 211 0.95 -26.87 -3.55
C SER A 211 1.81 -27.58 -2.50
N CYS A 212 1.34 -27.67 -1.26
CA CYS A 212 2.00 -28.50 -0.25
C CYS A 212 1.60 -29.98 -0.38
N VAL A 213 2.51 -30.88 -0.01
CA VAL A 213 2.28 -32.34 0.08
C VAL A 213 1.88 -32.80 1.48
N CYS A 214 1.59 -31.87 2.39
CA CYS A 214 1.22 -32.20 3.77
C CYS A 214 -0.06 -33.02 3.81
N GLU A 215 -0.04 -34.12 4.55
CA GLU A 215 -1.21 -34.95 4.76
C GLU A 215 -2.27 -34.13 5.52
N LYS A 216 -3.48 -34.10 4.98
CA LYS A 216 -4.60 -33.45 5.65
C LYS A 216 -4.99 -34.36 6.81
N VAL A 217 -4.83 -33.83 8.02
CA VAL A 217 -5.40 -34.27 9.30
C VAL A 217 -4.40 -34.95 10.25
N LYS A 218 -4.13 -34.25 11.34
CA LYS A 218 -3.88 -34.85 12.66
C LYS A 218 -5.08 -34.46 13.53
N ILE A 219 -5.99 -35.41 13.78
CA ILE A 219 -7.09 -35.20 14.73
C ILE A 219 -6.44 -35.06 16.11
N ASP A 220 -6.66 -33.92 16.78
CA ASP A 220 -6.25 -33.80 18.18
C ASP A 220 -7.02 -34.86 18.98
N LEU A 221 -6.29 -35.76 19.65
CA LEU A 221 -6.87 -36.86 20.42
C LEU A 221 -7.89 -36.35 21.45
N ARG A 222 -7.72 -35.13 21.98
CA ARG A 222 -8.67 -34.51 22.94
C ARG A 222 -10.01 -34.15 22.30
N LEU A 223 -10.03 -33.93 20.98
CA LEU A 223 -11.21 -33.56 20.20
C LEU A 223 -11.76 -34.73 19.39
N ALA A 224 -11.23 -35.95 19.57
CA ALA A 224 -11.64 -37.12 18.81
C ALA A 224 -13.15 -37.45 18.94
N ALA A 225 -13.74 -37.17 20.11
CA ALA A 225 -15.17 -37.39 20.36
C ALA A 225 -16.11 -36.54 19.48
N LEU A 226 -15.66 -35.39 18.95
CA LEU A 226 -16.46 -34.53 18.07
C LEU A 226 -16.62 -35.11 16.65
N LYS A 227 -15.82 -36.12 16.30
CA LYS A 227 -15.88 -36.78 14.99
C LYS A 227 -17.20 -37.54 14.79
N GLU A 228 -17.88 -37.91 15.88
CA GLU A 228 -19.16 -38.64 15.84
C GLU A 228 -20.36 -37.73 15.51
N LEU A 229 -20.17 -36.41 15.39
CA LEU A 229 -21.22 -35.41 15.18
C LEU A 229 -21.22 -34.75 13.78
N LEU A 230 -20.38 -35.21 12.85
CA LEU A 230 -20.25 -34.72 11.46
C LEU A 230 -20.63 -35.81 10.46
#